data_AF-A0A349KRI5-F1
#
_entry.id   AF-A0A349KRI5-F1
#
_cell.length_a   1.000
_cell.length_b   1.000
_cell.length_c   1.000
_cell.angle_alpha   90.00
_cell.angle_beta   90.00
_cell.angle_gamma   90.00
#
_symmetry.space_group_name_H-M   'P 1'
#
loop_
_entity.id
_entity.type
_entity.pdbx_description
1 polymer ?
#
loop_
_entity_poly.entity_id
_entity_poly.type
_entity_poly.pdbx_seq_one_letter_code
_entity_poly.pdbx_strand_id
1 'polypeptide(L)'
;ASPRTQSALLEAMGENQVSIEGEMHPMDELFFVIATQNPIEFHGTYPLPEAQMDRFAMSFKLGYVSKEDEVLIMDSQRYKHPLDSLAACTSIEDIRLIRKAAADIRISDELKRYIVDIVVQTRTTPGVAMGASPRAGITLMKASQALALMEGVDFVTPDHIQELAIPSIAHRLILDSGSQYSGSQTAQILLEIIQDIPVPA
;
A
#
# COMPACT_ATOMS: atom_id res chain seq x y z
N ALA A 1 7.30 7.31 -17.94
CA ALA A 1 8.72 7.60 -17.62
C ALA A 1 9.63 6.62 -18.35
N SER A 2 10.87 7.00 -18.68
CA SER A 2 11.82 6.05 -19.29
C SER A 2 12.19 4.93 -18.30
N PRO A 3 12.57 3.73 -18.76
CA PRO A 3 12.99 2.64 -17.88
C PRO A 3 14.11 3.03 -16.90
N ARG A 4 15.07 3.88 -17.33
CA ARG A 4 16.13 4.40 -16.44
C ARG A 4 15.58 5.24 -15.29
N THR A 5 14.57 6.08 -15.56
CA THR A 5 13.95 6.93 -14.53
C THR A 5 13.16 6.09 -13.53
N GLN A 6 12.48 5.04 -14.00
CA GLN A 6 11.79 4.08 -13.13
C GLN A 6 12.80 3.31 -12.26
N SER A 7 13.91 2.84 -12.82
CA SER A 7 14.95 2.14 -12.04
C SER A 7 15.53 3.00 -10.91
N ALA A 8 15.84 4.28 -11.16
CA ALA A 8 16.35 5.18 -10.13
C ALA A 8 15.34 5.42 -9.00
N LEU A 9 14.05 5.56 -9.33
CA LEU A 9 12.99 5.66 -8.32
C LEU A 9 12.89 4.38 -7.46
N LEU A 10 13.07 3.21 -8.08
CA LEU A 10 12.95 1.93 -7.39
C LEU A 10 14.16 1.59 -6.54
N GLU A 11 15.34 2.10 -6.88
CA GLU A 11 16.53 2.11 -6.02
C GLU A 11 16.22 2.89 -4.74
N ALA A 12 15.73 4.14 -4.88
CA ALA A 12 15.34 4.96 -3.74
C ALA A 12 14.27 4.28 -2.87
N MET A 13 13.25 3.67 -3.48
CA MET A 13 12.19 2.96 -2.75
C MET A 13 12.65 1.63 -2.12
N GLY A 14 13.54 0.91 -2.79
CA GLY A 14 13.96 -0.44 -2.39
C GLY A 14 15.09 -0.45 -1.38
N GLU A 15 16.01 0.50 -1.49
CA GLU A 15 17.28 0.53 -0.78
C GLU A 15 17.44 1.78 0.10
N ASN A 16 16.49 2.72 0.07
CA ASN A 16 16.58 4.01 0.78
C ASN A 16 17.91 4.74 0.50
N GLN A 17 18.41 4.64 -0.72
CA GLN A 17 19.62 5.31 -1.19
C GLN A 17 19.50 5.63 -2.68
N VAL A 18 20.34 6.55 -3.13
CA VAL A 18 20.52 6.85 -4.56
C VAL A 18 22.01 6.91 -4.89
N SER A 19 22.38 6.38 -6.06
CA SER A 19 23.74 6.42 -6.55
C SER A 19 23.93 7.56 -7.56
N ILE A 20 24.84 8.50 -7.28
CA ILE A 20 25.18 9.61 -8.19
C ILE A 20 26.67 9.50 -8.50
N GLU A 21 27.01 9.33 -9.79
CA GLU A 21 28.41 9.19 -10.25
C GLU A 21 29.22 8.09 -9.54
N GLY A 22 28.54 7.07 -9.02
CA GLY A 22 29.15 5.95 -8.27
C GLY A 22 29.25 6.18 -6.76
N GLU A 23 28.84 7.34 -6.26
CA GLU A 23 28.73 7.63 -4.83
C GLU A 23 27.30 7.37 -4.32
N MET A 24 27.20 6.71 -3.16
CA MET A 24 25.92 6.39 -2.53
C MET A 24 25.50 7.52 -1.59
N HIS A 25 24.28 8.02 -1.77
CA HIS A 25 23.65 9.01 -0.91
C HIS A 25 22.44 8.38 -0.19
N PRO A 26 22.44 8.31 1.16
CA PRO A 26 21.31 7.77 1.89
C PRO A 26 20.11 8.73 1.84
N MET A 27 18.91 8.18 1.77
CA MET A 27 17.66 8.91 1.90
C MET A 27 17.31 9.15 3.38
N ASP A 28 16.54 10.20 3.67
CA ASP A 28 15.96 10.37 5.00
C ASP A 28 15.04 9.16 5.31
N GLU A 29 14.99 8.78 6.58
CA GLU A 29 14.15 7.69 7.04
C GLU A 29 12.64 7.96 6.84
N LEU A 30 12.26 9.23 6.69
CA LEU A 30 10.91 9.71 6.39
C LEU A 30 10.66 9.89 4.89
N PHE A 31 11.21 8.99 4.08
CA PHE A 31 10.98 8.95 2.65
C PHE A 31 9.87 7.97 2.29
N PHE A 32 8.93 8.43 1.44
CA PHE A 32 7.96 7.57 0.80
C PHE A 32 7.57 8.14 -0.56
N VAL A 33 7.00 7.28 -1.41
CA VAL A 33 6.60 7.64 -2.78
C VAL A 33 5.11 7.40 -2.94
N ILE A 34 4.41 8.44 -3.42
CA ILE A 34 3.07 8.30 -3.99
C ILE A 34 3.21 8.28 -5.50
N ALA A 35 2.80 7.18 -6.13
CA ALA A 35 2.74 7.07 -7.58
C ALA A 35 1.29 6.98 -8.04
N THR A 36 0.92 7.78 -9.04
CA THR A 36 -0.39 7.73 -9.68
C THR A 36 -0.26 7.13 -11.07
N GLN A 37 -1.18 6.22 -11.43
CA GLN A 37 -1.28 5.67 -12.77
C GLN A 37 -2.61 6.09 -13.39
N ASN A 38 -2.58 6.77 -14.53
CA ASN A 38 -3.78 7.08 -15.30
C ASN A 38 -4.12 5.89 -16.21
N PRO A 39 -5.28 5.23 -16.06
CA PRO A 39 -5.61 4.03 -16.82
C PRO A 39 -6.03 4.30 -18.27
N ILE A 40 -6.23 5.56 -18.68
CA ILE A 40 -6.85 5.90 -19.98
C ILE A 40 -5.82 6.31 -21.05
N GLU A 41 -4.67 6.88 -20.67
CA GLU A 41 -3.66 7.36 -21.64
C GLU A 41 -2.44 6.45 -21.69
N PHE A 42 -2.37 5.59 -22.72
CA PHE A 42 -1.22 4.70 -22.97
C PHE A 42 -0.17 5.29 -23.93
N HIS A 43 -0.42 6.46 -24.52
CA HIS A 43 0.53 7.07 -25.47
C HIS A 43 1.80 7.53 -24.75
N GLY A 44 2.85 6.73 -24.84
CA GLY A 44 4.18 7.05 -24.29
C GLY A 44 4.41 6.60 -22.84
N THR A 45 3.49 5.81 -22.25
CA THR A 45 3.63 5.29 -20.89
C THR A 45 3.85 3.77 -20.91
N TYR A 46 4.95 3.33 -20.31
CA TYR A 46 5.21 1.91 -20.05
C TYR A 46 4.59 1.56 -18.69
N PRO A 47 3.68 0.56 -18.62
CA PRO A 47 3.18 0.08 -17.33
C PRO A 47 4.35 -0.40 -16.48
N LEU A 48 4.24 -0.23 -15.17
CA LEU A 48 5.24 -0.77 -14.25
C LEU A 48 5.21 -2.30 -14.34
N PRO A 49 6.34 -2.96 -14.61
CA PRO A 49 6.46 -4.41 -14.47
C PRO A 49 5.99 -4.88 -13.10
N GLU A 50 5.49 -6.10 -13.03
CA GLU A 50 4.88 -6.68 -11.82
C GLU A 50 5.87 -6.74 -10.65
N ALA A 51 7.15 -7.04 -10.94
CA ALA A 51 8.23 -7.00 -9.96
C ALA A 51 8.45 -5.60 -9.35
N GLN A 52 8.02 -4.54 -10.02
CA GLN A 52 8.09 -3.17 -9.52
C GLN A 52 6.83 -2.81 -8.71
N MET A 53 5.66 -3.31 -9.10
CA MET A 53 4.42 -3.16 -8.33
C MET A 53 4.54 -3.78 -6.92
N ASP A 54 5.27 -4.89 -6.78
CA ASP A 54 5.54 -5.50 -5.47
C ASP A 54 6.26 -4.55 -4.50
N ARG A 55 7.00 -3.53 -4.98
CA ARG A 55 7.68 -2.56 -4.10
C ARG A 55 6.73 -1.55 -3.47
N PHE A 56 5.51 -1.38 -3.98
CA PHE A 56 4.52 -0.50 -3.38
C PHE A 56 3.86 -1.16 -2.18
N ALA A 57 3.85 -0.46 -1.05
CA ALA A 57 3.22 -0.95 0.17
C ALA A 57 1.72 -1.17 -0.05
N MET A 58 1.03 -0.15 -0.58
CA MET A 58 -0.40 -0.20 -0.84
C MET A 58 -0.76 0.34 -2.22
N SER A 59 -1.90 -0.11 -2.75
CA SER A 59 -2.52 0.40 -3.96
C SER A 59 -4.00 0.71 -3.71
N PHE A 60 -4.41 1.92 -4.08
CA PHE A 60 -5.79 2.39 -3.94
C PHE A 60 -6.37 2.75 -5.30
N LYS A 61 -7.68 2.51 -5.44
CA LYS A 61 -8.45 3.02 -6.58
C LYS A 61 -9.20 4.26 -6.13
N LEU A 62 -8.89 5.39 -6.74
CA LEU A 62 -9.65 6.61 -6.53
C LEU A 62 -10.92 6.55 -7.37
N GLY A 63 -12.07 6.56 -6.70
CA GLY A 63 -13.36 6.86 -7.32
C GLY A 63 -13.64 8.36 -7.33
N TYR A 64 -14.78 8.73 -7.88
CA TYR A 64 -15.32 10.08 -7.68
C TYR A 64 -15.89 10.21 -6.25
N VAL A 65 -15.84 11.42 -5.71
CA VAL A 65 -16.46 11.75 -4.42
C VAL A 65 -17.99 11.76 -4.54
N SER A 66 -18.70 11.81 -3.40
CA SER A 66 -20.15 11.99 -3.40
C SER A 66 -20.52 13.37 -3.97
N LYS A 67 -21.78 13.53 -4.43
CA LYS A 67 -22.24 14.84 -4.93
C LYS A 67 -22.17 15.90 -3.82
N GLU A 68 -22.49 15.50 -2.61
CA GLU A 68 -22.46 16.33 -1.42
C GLU A 68 -21.02 16.79 -1.09
N ASP A 69 -20.05 15.87 -1.13
CA ASP A 69 -18.64 16.21 -0.95
C ASP A 69 -18.10 17.08 -2.09
N GLU A 70 -18.54 16.84 -3.33
CA GLU A 70 -18.14 17.65 -4.48
C GLU A 70 -18.59 19.11 -4.32
N VAL A 71 -19.81 19.34 -3.83
CA VAL A 71 -20.30 20.69 -3.49
C VAL A 71 -19.44 21.31 -2.37
N LEU A 72 -19.11 20.56 -1.32
CA LEU A 72 -18.26 21.07 -0.23
C LEU A 72 -16.85 21.44 -0.73
N ILE A 73 -16.26 20.64 -1.61
CA ILE A 73 -14.97 20.92 -2.23
C ILE A 73 -15.05 22.22 -3.05
N MET A 74 -16.09 22.37 -3.88
CA MET A 74 -16.31 23.59 -4.66
C MET A 74 -16.44 24.84 -3.76
N ASP A 75 -17.23 24.75 -2.69
CA ASP A 75 -17.41 25.85 -1.74
C ASP A 75 -16.10 26.19 -1.01
N SER A 76 -15.31 25.19 -0.64
CA SER A 76 -14.02 25.37 0.07
C SER A 76 -12.97 26.12 -0.78
N GLN A 77 -13.07 26.05 -2.11
CA GLN A 77 -12.14 26.68 -3.04
C GLN A 77 -12.66 28.00 -3.62
N ARG A 78 -13.87 28.44 -3.22
CA ARG A 78 -14.55 29.60 -3.81
C ARG A 78 -13.80 30.92 -3.67
N TYR A 79 -13.10 31.13 -2.55
CA TYR A 79 -12.46 32.40 -2.22
C TYR A 79 -10.94 32.32 -2.07
N LYS A 80 -10.42 31.20 -1.54
CA LYS A 80 -8.98 30.97 -1.35
C LYS A 80 -8.71 29.48 -1.49
N HIS A 81 -7.52 29.12 -1.97
CA HIS A 81 -7.12 27.72 -2.01
C HIS A 81 -6.85 27.24 -0.56
N PRO A 82 -7.40 26.09 -0.10
CA PRO A 82 -7.26 25.63 1.30
C PRO A 82 -5.81 25.51 1.79
N LEU A 83 -4.89 25.18 0.88
CA LEU A 83 -3.46 25.07 1.17
C LEU A 83 -2.83 26.39 1.61
N ASP A 84 -3.38 27.54 1.20
CA ASP A 84 -2.83 28.85 1.55
C ASP A 84 -3.11 29.25 3.01
N SER A 85 -3.88 28.44 3.75
CA SER A 85 -4.19 28.62 5.17
C SER A 85 -3.74 27.44 6.03
N LEU A 86 -3.06 26.46 5.43
CA LEU A 86 -2.61 25.27 6.13
C LEU A 86 -1.48 25.63 7.10
N ALA A 87 -1.66 25.27 8.37
CA ALA A 87 -0.63 25.37 9.39
C ALA A 87 -0.11 23.98 9.76
N ALA A 88 1.18 23.88 10.08
CA ALA A 88 1.74 22.64 10.59
C ALA A 88 1.07 22.26 11.92
N CYS A 89 0.53 21.05 12.01
CA CYS A 89 -0.09 20.52 13.23
C CYS A 89 0.83 19.58 14.02
N THR A 90 2.01 19.28 13.49
CA THR A 90 2.97 18.33 14.08
C THR A 90 4.40 18.64 13.59
N SER A 91 5.41 18.10 14.28
CA SER A 91 6.83 18.23 13.90
C SER A 91 7.39 16.96 13.25
N ILE A 92 8.58 17.05 12.66
CA ILE A 92 9.26 15.89 12.06
C ILE A 92 9.65 14.88 13.16
N GLU A 93 10.05 15.39 14.32
CA GLU A 93 10.38 14.64 15.53
C GLU A 93 9.17 13.84 16.03
N ASP A 94 7.98 14.45 16.02
CA ASP A 94 6.73 13.77 16.38
C ASP A 94 6.41 12.64 15.40
N ILE A 95 6.61 12.85 14.09
CA ILE A 95 6.43 11.78 13.08
C ILE A 95 7.39 10.61 13.33
N ARG A 96 8.64 10.87 13.70
CA ARG A 96 9.60 9.80 14.06
C ARG A 96 9.15 9.03 15.30
N LEU A 97 8.63 9.73 16.30
CA LEU A 97 8.06 9.11 17.50
C LEU A 97 6.85 8.23 17.17
N ILE A 98 5.93 8.72 16.34
CA ILE A 98 4.75 7.97 15.88
C ILE A 98 5.17 6.70 15.13
N ARG A 99 6.16 6.80 14.22
CA ARG A 99 6.68 5.63 13.49
C ARG A 99 7.24 4.56 14.43
N LYS A 100 7.96 4.98 15.48
CA LYS A 100 8.48 4.05 16.49
C LYS A 100 7.34 3.43 17.30
N ALA A 101 6.39 4.24 17.75
CA ALA A 101 5.21 3.76 18.49
C ALA A 101 4.42 2.73 17.68
N ALA A 102 4.26 2.93 16.37
CA ALA A 102 3.58 1.98 15.50
C ALA A 102 4.33 0.64 15.46
N ALA A 103 5.67 0.65 15.41
CA ALA A 103 6.46 -0.58 15.43
C ALA A 103 6.34 -1.35 16.77
N ASP A 104 6.06 -0.66 17.87
CA ASP A 104 5.92 -1.22 19.21
C ASP A 104 4.50 -1.78 19.49
N ILE A 105 3.52 -1.54 18.60
CA ILE A 105 2.18 -2.15 18.72
C ILE A 105 2.28 -3.68 18.71
N ARG A 106 1.61 -4.33 19.67
CA ARG A 106 1.72 -5.77 19.88
C ARG A 106 0.97 -6.54 18.79
N ILE A 107 1.58 -7.62 18.30
CA ILE A 107 0.92 -8.60 17.42
C ILE A 107 1.28 -10.01 17.88
N SER A 108 0.27 -10.84 18.13
CA SER A 108 0.45 -12.22 18.58
C SER A 108 1.02 -13.11 17.47
N ASP A 109 1.63 -14.23 17.84
CA ASP A 109 2.14 -15.19 16.86
C ASP A 109 1.02 -15.86 16.05
N GLU A 110 -0.19 -15.96 16.61
CA GLU A 110 -1.37 -16.45 15.90
C GLU A 110 -1.77 -15.49 14.77
N LEU A 111 -1.76 -14.18 15.01
CA LEU A 111 -2.05 -13.18 13.98
C LEU A 111 -0.95 -13.11 12.91
N LYS A 112 0.32 -13.31 13.29
CA LYS A 112 1.41 -13.45 12.31
C LYS A 112 1.19 -14.67 11.42
N ARG A 113 0.77 -15.81 11.99
CA ARG A 113 0.42 -17.01 11.22
C ARG A 113 -0.78 -16.75 10.31
N TYR A 114 -1.82 -16.07 10.81
CA TYR A 114 -2.98 -15.67 9.99
C TYR A 114 -2.58 -14.83 8.77
N ILE A 115 -1.69 -13.84 8.94
CA ILE A 115 -1.12 -13.08 7.81
C ILE A 115 -0.38 -13.98 6.82
N VAL A 116 0.43 -14.92 7.33
CA VAL A 116 1.16 -15.88 6.49
C VAL A 116 0.19 -16.80 5.74
N ASP A 117 -0.87 -17.27 6.39
CA ASP A 117 -1.88 -18.14 5.78
C ASP A 117 -2.58 -17.42 4.63
N ILE A 118 -2.96 -16.15 4.81
CA ILE A 118 -3.51 -15.30 3.73
C ILE A 118 -2.53 -15.25 2.55
N VAL A 119 -1.26 -14.90 2.82
CA VAL A 119 -0.24 -14.77 1.77
C VAL A 119 0.05 -16.10 1.07
N VAL A 120 0.13 -17.20 1.80
CA VAL A 120 0.39 -18.54 1.24
C VAL A 120 -0.79 -19.00 0.40
N GLN A 121 -2.02 -18.78 0.86
CA GLN A 121 -3.22 -19.16 0.13
C GLN A 121 -3.25 -18.52 -1.26
N THR A 122 -2.82 -17.25 -1.40
CA THR A 122 -2.74 -16.59 -2.72
C THR A 122 -1.83 -17.30 -3.73
N ARG A 123 -0.89 -18.13 -3.29
CA ARG A 123 0.06 -18.86 -4.16
C ARG A 123 -0.50 -20.19 -4.65
N THR A 124 -1.52 -20.70 -3.98
CA THR A 124 -2.16 -21.99 -4.28
C THR A 124 -3.57 -21.83 -4.83
N THR A 125 -4.15 -20.63 -4.75
CA THR A 125 -5.49 -20.34 -5.28
C THR A 125 -5.55 -20.52 -6.81
N PRO A 126 -6.51 -21.30 -7.33
CA PRO A 126 -6.72 -21.45 -8.76
C PRO A 126 -6.99 -20.11 -9.45
N GLY A 127 -6.42 -19.91 -10.65
CA GLY A 127 -6.55 -18.67 -11.40
C GLY A 127 -5.53 -17.60 -11.02
N VAL A 128 -4.69 -17.83 -10.01
CA VAL A 128 -3.55 -16.97 -9.66
C VAL A 128 -2.26 -17.59 -10.22
N ALA A 129 -1.72 -16.99 -11.27
CA ALA A 129 -0.44 -17.38 -11.88
C ALA A 129 0.75 -17.04 -10.97
N MET A 130 0.66 -15.94 -10.22
CA MET A 130 1.68 -15.52 -9.26
C MET A 130 1.02 -14.92 -8.01
N GLY A 131 1.21 -15.60 -6.88
CA GLY A 131 0.73 -15.15 -5.57
C GLY A 131 1.65 -14.12 -4.92
N ALA A 132 1.25 -13.64 -3.75
CA ALA A 132 1.94 -12.56 -3.06
C ALA A 132 3.30 -12.99 -2.46
N SER A 133 4.28 -12.08 -2.52
CA SER A 133 5.62 -12.28 -1.96
C SER A 133 5.64 -12.15 -0.43
N PRO A 134 6.71 -12.57 0.28
CA PRO A 134 6.87 -12.31 1.72
C PRO A 134 6.78 -10.83 2.10
N ARG A 135 7.11 -9.92 1.17
CA ARG A 135 6.98 -8.47 1.34
C ARG A 135 5.53 -8.06 1.62
N ALA A 136 4.57 -8.77 1.03
CA ALA A 136 3.15 -8.53 1.27
C ALA A 136 2.77 -8.76 2.75
N GLY A 137 3.24 -9.86 3.33
CA GLY A 137 3.00 -10.17 4.75
C GLY A 137 3.67 -9.17 5.70
N ILE A 138 4.92 -8.77 5.42
CA ILE A 138 5.61 -7.72 6.20
C ILE A 138 4.87 -6.39 6.12
N THR A 139 4.39 -6.03 4.92
CA THR A 139 3.64 -4.80 4.70
C THR A 139 2.32 -4.81 5.45
N LEU A 140 1.56 -5.90 5.33
CA LEU A 140 0.28 -6.05 6.00
C LEU A 140 0.43 -5.97 7.53
N MET A 141 1.44 -6.62 8.09
CA MET A 141 1.74 -6.54 9.53
C MET A 141 2.01 -5.10 9.97
N LYS A 142 2.95 -4.41 9.31
CA LYS A 142 3.33 -3.03 9.65
C LYS A 142 2.16 -2.06 9.50
N ALA A 143 1.36 -2.25 8.46
CA ALA A 143 0.18 -1.44 8.21
C ALA A 143 -0.89 -1.66 9.29
N SER A 144 -1.12 -2.92 9.69
CA SER A 144 -2.08 -3.27 10.74
C SER A 144 -1.67 -2.70 12.09
N GLN A 145 -0.37 -2.69 12.39
CA GLN A 145 0.18 -2.02 13.57
C GLN A 145 -0.03 -0.50 13.52
N ALA A 146 0.18 0.13 12.35
CA ALA A 146 -0.06 1.56 12.19
C ALA A 146 -1.55 1.93 12.35
N LEU A 147 -2.47 1.13 11.78
CA LEU A 147 -3.92 1.33 11.93
C LEU A 147 -4.36 1.17 13.39
N ALA A 148 -3.90 0.12 14.07
CA ALA A 148 -4.13 -0.06 15.51
C ALA A 148 -3.70 1.16 16.34
N LEU A 149 -2.52 1.72 16.06
CA LEU A 149 -2.05 2.94 16.72
C LEU A 149 -2.98 4.13 16.43
N MET A 150 -3.41 4.31 15.18
CA MET A 150 -4.31 5.40 14.78
C MET A 150 -5.68 5.31 15.46
N GLU A 151 -6.16 4.09 15.73
CA GLU A 151 -7.39 3.82 16.47
C GLU A 151 -7.21 3.92 18.00
N GLY A 152 -5.96 4.09 18.48
CA GLY A 152 -5.65 4.21 19.90
C GLY A 152 -5.64 2.88 20.65
N VAL A 153 -5.40 1.77 19.96
CA VAL A 153 -5.31 0.43 20.56
C VAL A 153 -3.88 -0.13 20.50
N ASP A 154 -3.45 -0.76 21.59
CA ASP A 154 -2.06 -1.20 21.78
C ASP A 154 -1.74 -2.58 21.17
N PHE A 155 -2.66 -3.16 20.40
CA PHE A 155 -2.50 -4.47 19.78
C PHE A 155 -3.27 -4.56 18.47
N VAL A 156 -2.76 -5.40 17.56
CA VAL A 156 -3.42 -5.72 16.29
C VAL A 156 -4.58 -6.68 16.55
N THR A 157 -5.73 -6.42 15.92
CA THR A 157 -6.88 -7.34 15.84
C THR A 157 -6.94 -7.98 14.46
N PRO A 158 -7.71 -9.07 14.28
CA PRO A 158 -8.00 -9.61 12.95
C PRO A 158 -8.61 -8.58 12.01
N ASP A 159 -9.48 -7.70 12.51
CA ASP A 159 -10.17 -6.69 11.71
C ASP A 159 -9.18 -5.73 11.03
N HIS A 160 -8.14 -5.26 11.74
CA HIS A 160 -7.08 -4.42 11.12
C HIS A 160 -6.38 -5.13 9.96
N ILE A 161 -6.15 -6.45 10.10
CA ILE A 161 -5.48 -7.26 9.08
C ILE A 161 -6.41 -7.41 7.87
N GLN A 162 -7.69 -7.70 8.09
CA GLN A 162 -8.65 -7.88 7.00
C GLN A 162 -8.89 -6.58 6.22
N GLU A 163 -9.02 -5.46 6.93
CA GLU A 163 -9.21 -4.14 6.31
C GLU A 163 -8.06 -3.79 5.35
N LEU A 164 -6.82 -4.07 5.76
CA LEU A 164 -5.63 -3.70 5.02
C LEU A 164 -5.12 -4.76 4.06
N ALA A 165 -5.71 -5.96 4.05
CA ALA A 165 -5.27 -7.05 3.19
C ALA A 165 -5.42 -6.69 1.70
N ILE A 166 -6.59 -6.18 1.30
CA ILE A 166 -6.85 -5.79 -0.10
C ILE A 166 -5.87 -4.72 -0.59
N PRO A 167 -5.76 -3.54 0.06
CA PRO A 167 -4.83 -2.52 -0.41
C PRO A 167 -3.36 -2.96 -0.36
N SER A 168 -2.98 -3.91 0.50
CA SER A 168 -1.60 -4.37 0.63
C SER A 168 -1.21 -5.49 -0.34
N ILE A 169 -2.17 -6.33 -0.77
CA ILE A 169 -1.89 -7.60 -1.47
C ILE A 169 -2.44 -7.61 -2.90
N ALA A 170 -3.60 -7.03 -3.18
CA ALA A 170 -4.32 -7.25 -4.44
C ALA A 170 -3.54 -6.83 -5.70
N HIS A 171 -2.70 -5.79 -5.61
CA HIS A 171 -1.85 -5.32 -6.71
C HIS A 171 -0.59 -6.18 -6.94
N ARG A 172 -0.33 -7.16 -6.08
CA ARG A 172 0.80 -8.09 -6.17
C ARG A 172 0.43 -9.41 -6.85
N LEU A 173 -0.87 -9.64 -7.07
CA LEU A 173 -1.37 -10.87 -7.67
C LEU A 173 -1.39 -10.77 -9.20
N ILE A 174 -0.88 -11.82 -9.86
CA ILE A 174 -0.99 -11.98 -11.31
C ILE A 174 -1.93 -13.14 -11.57
N LEU A 175 -2.94 -12.93 -12.41
CA LEU A 175 -3.92 -13.95 -12.77
C LEU A 175 -3.49 -14.72 -14.04
N ASP A 176 -4.03 -15.94 -14.21
CA ASP A 176 -3.78 -16.74 -15.40
C ASP A 176 -4.28 -16.03 -16.68
N SER A 177 -3.48 -16.16 -17.75
CA SER A 177 -3.65 -15.52 -19.06
C SER A 177 -4.97 -15.92 -19.72
N GLY A 178 -6.00 -15.13 -19.42
CA GLY A 178 -7.39 -15.27 -19.86
C GLY A 178 -8.30 -14.26 -19.15
N SER A 179 -7.88 -13.80 -17.96
CA SER A 179 -8.45 -12.66 -17.26
C SER A 179 -7.61 -11.41 -17.53
N GLN A 180 -8.12 -10.51 -18.38
CA GLN A 180 -7.47 -9.20 -18.54
C GLN A 180 -7.45 -8.47 -17.20
N TYR A 181 -6.28 -7.94 -16.84
CA TYR A 181 -5.99 -6.91 -15.82
C TYR A 181 -7.22 -6.14 -15.31
N SER A 182 -8.03 -6.77 -14.47
CA SER A 182 -9.03 -6.05 -13.69
C SER A 182 -8.60 -6.22 -12.24
N GLY A 183 -8.02 -5.17 -11.67
CA GLY A 183 -7.70 -5.16 -10.23
C GLY A 183 -8.95 -5.34 -9.36
N SER A 184 -10.15 -5.38 -9.95
CA SER A 184 -11.39 -5.77 -9.28
C SER A 184 -11.44 -7.28 -9.04
N GLN A 185 -10.91 -8.08 -9.97
CA GLN A 185 -10.89 -9.53 -9.86
C GLN A 185 -9.84 -10.02 -8.85
N THR A 186 -8.66 -9.40 -8.79
CA THR A 186 -7.66 -9.74 -7.76
C THR A 186 -8.15 -9.38 -6.36
N ALA A 187 -8.84 -8.25 -6.20
CA ALA A 187 -9.48 -7.87 -4.94
C ALA A 187 -10.59 -8.85 -4.54
N GLN A 188 -11.39 -9.31 -5.49
CA GLN A 188 -12.46 -10.30 -5.25
C GLN A 188 -11.89 -11.66 -4.82
N ILE A 189 -10.89 -12.18 -5.53
CA ILE A 189 -10.21 -13.43 -5.17
C ILE A 189 -9.61 -13.33 -3.76
N LEU A 190 -9.01 -12.19 -3.44
CA LEU A 190 -8.42 -11.98 -2.13
C LEU A 190 -9.49 -11.90 -1.03
N LEU A 191 -10.65 -11.30 -1.31
CA LEU A 191 -11.78 -11.28 -0.37
C LEU A 191 -12.26 -12.70 -0.07
N GLU A 192 -12.39 -13.55 -1.10
CA GLU A 192 -12.76 -14.96 -0.94
C GLU A 192 -11.73 -15.72 -0.10
N ILE A 193 -10.43 -15.51 -0.36
CA ILE A 193 -9.34 -16.08 0.46
C ILE A 193 -9.49 -15.70 1.94
N ILE A 194 -9.74 -14.41 2.23
CA ILE A 194 -9.87 -13.92 3.61
C ILE A 194 -11.09 -14.55 4.31
N GLN A 195 -12.18 -14.76 3.59
CA GLN A 195 -13.41 -15.37 4.12
C GLN A 195 -13.24 -16.88 4.41
N ASP A 196 -12.42 -17.57 3.62
CA ASP A 196 -12.18 -19.01 3.79
C ASP A 196 -11.20 -19.34 4.91
N ILE A 197 -10.26 -18.43 5.23
CA ILE A 197 -9.26 -18.66 6.27
C ILE A 197 -9.88 -18.41 7.65
N PRO A 198 -9.87 -19.39 8.57
CA PRO A 198 -10.38 -19.22 9.92
C PRO A 198 -9.70 -18.07 10.65
N VAL A 199 -10.51 -17.17 11.20
CA VAL A 199 -10.03 -16.07 12.03
C VAL A 199 -9.57 -16.63 13.37
N PRO A 200 -8.33 -16.35 13.83
CA PRO A 200 -7.86 -16.76 15.15
C PRO A 200 -8.70 -16.10 16.26
N ALA A 201 -8.95 -16.86 17.33
CA ALA A 201 -9.74 -16.44 18.48
C ALA A 201 -8.95 -15.53 19.45
#